data_AF-A0A3B1E0S6-F1
#
_entry.id   AF-A0A3B1E0S6-F1
#
_cell.length_a   1.000
_cell.length_b   1.000
_cell.length_c   1.000
_cell.angle_alpha   90.00
_cell.angle_beta   90.00
_cell.angle_gamma   90.00
#
_symmetry.space_group_name_H-M   'P 1'
#
loop_
_entity.id
_entity.type
_entity.pdbx_description
1 polymer ?
#
loop_
_entity_poly.entity_id
_entity_poly.type
_entity_poly.pdbx_seq_one_letter_code
_entity_poly.pdbx_strand_id
1 'polypeptide(L)'
;MNDKITNDTLPLSLFCLMEGAIPPVAFESNGCSCSPDHIGGVDLRPACHFHDYAYSIGGTRNDRLQADDIFFRNLMRSGLSRLKANFYYRRVRFWGVQYFNWQDQPPSLWERLLLFFSRYLSW
;
A
#
# COMPACT_ATOMS: atom_id res chain seq x y z
N MET A 1 -15.40 -3.30 -13.14
CA MET A 1 -14.19 -3.20 -13.97
C MET A 1 -13.30 -2.20 -13.25
N ASN A 2 -12.20 -2.65 -12.65
CA ASN A 2 -11.23 -1.69 -12.11
C ASN A 2 -10.46 -1.15 -13.31
N ASP A 3 -10.57 0.15 -13.53
CA ASP A 3 -9.80 0.82 -14.58
C ASP A 3 -8.30 0.64 -14.28
N LYS A 4 -7.52 0.36 -15.32
CA LYS A 4 -6.07 0.25 -15.20
C LYS A 4 -5.51 1.63 -14.83
N ILE A 5 -4.78 1.72 -13.73
CA ILE A 5 -4.19 2.97 -13.26
C ILE A 5 -2.73 3.02 -13.70
N THR A 6 -2.39 4.08 -14.41
CA THR A 6 -1.04 4.41 -14.88
C THR A 6 -0.71 5.86 -14.49
N ASN A 7 0.55 6.28 -14.60
CA ASN A 7 0.99 7.61 -14.14
C ASN A 7 0.19 8.78 -14.75
N ASP A 8 -0.25 8.65 -16.00
CA ASP A 8 -1.02 9.62 -16.78
C ASP A 8 -2.49 9.72 -16.36
N THR A 9 -3.03 8.67 -15.72
CA THR A 9 -4.41 8.66 -15.20
C THR A 9 -4.55 9.31 -13.83
N LEU A 10 -3.43 9.62 -13.18
CA LEU A 10 -3.37 10.16 -11.83
C LEU A 10 -3.29 11.69 -11.82
N PRO A 11 -3.95 12.37 -10.87
CA PRO A 11 -3.82 13.81 -10.72
C PRO A 11 -2.37 14.17 -10.35
N LEU A 12 -1.71 14.94 -11.22
CA LEU A 12 -0.30 15.30 -11.10
C LEU A 12 0.07 15.92 -9.74
N SER A 13 -0.83 16.75 -9.19
CA SER A 13 -0.64 17.39 -7.89
C SER A 13 -0.51 16.37 -6.75
N LEU A 14 -1.32 15.30 -6.75
CA LEU A 14 -1.21 14.24 -5.75
C LEU A 14 -0.06 13.30 -6.06
N PHE A 15 0.19 12.97 -7.33
CA PHE A 15 1.32 12.14 -7.74
C PHE A 15 2.65 12.71 -7.23
N CYS A 16 2.87 14.02 -7.38
CA CYS A 16 4.10 14.69 -6.94
C CYS A 16 4.26 14.75 -5.41
N LEU A 17 3.20 14.48 -4.63
CA LEU A 17 3.26 14.45 -3.16
C LEU A 17 3.64 13.08 -2.62
N MET A 18 3.62 12.03 -3.43
CA MET A 18 3.85 10.66 -2.99
C MET A 18 5.34 10.43 -2.68
N GLU A 19 5.61 9.72 -1.59
CA GLU A 19 6.95 9.20 -1.27
C GLU A 19 7.15 7.79 -1.83
N GLY A 20 8.41 7.44 -2.11
CA GLY A 20 8.82 6.09 -2.48
C GLY A 20 9.48 6.04 -3.86
N ALA A 21 9.68 4.81 -4.36
CA ALA A 21 10.15 4.60 -5.72
C ALA A 21 9.08 5.08 -6.71
N ILE A 22 9.48 5.90 -7.68
CA ILE A 22 8.56 6.44 -8.68
C ILE A 22 8.22 5.32 -9.67
N PRO A 23 6.93 4.98 -9.85
CA PRO A 23 6.53 3.97 -10.83
C PRO A 23 6.92 4.40 -12.25
N PRO A 24 7.48 3.50 -13.08
CA PRO A 24 7.75 3.81 -14.48
C PRO A 24 6.44 4.02 -15.24
N VAL A 25 6.50 4.76 -16.34
CA VAL A 25 5.29 5.14 -17.10
C VAL A 25 4.48 3.92 -17.57
N ALA A 26 5.15 2.81 -17.87
CA ALA A 26 4.52 1.57 -18.32
C ALA A 26 3.97 0.69 -17.18
N PHE A 27 4.14 1.06 -15.91
CA PHE A 27 3.63 0.29 -14.78
C PHE A 27 2.12 0.45 -14.65
N GLU A 28 1.40 -0.67 -14.65
CA GLU A 28 -0.04 -0.73 -14.45
C GLU A 28 -0.35 -1.17 -13.01
N SER A 29 -1.05 -0.32 -12.26
CA SER A 29 -1.62 -0.65 -10.95
C SER A 29 -3.07 -1.11 -11.10
N ASN A 30 -3.50 -1.98 -10.18
CA ASN A 30 -4.89 -2.38 -10.07
C ASN A 30 -5.69 -1.50 -9.08
N GLY A 31 -5.11 -0.35 -8.72
CA GLY A 31 -5.65 0.62 -7.78
C GLY A 31 -5.59 0.13 -6.35
N CYS A 32 -6.55 0.55 -5.54
CA CYS A 32 -6.62 0.09 -4.17
C CYS A 32 -7.23 -1.31 -4.06
N SER A 33 -6.96 -2.23 -5.02
CA SER A 33 -7.47 -3.58 -5.40
C SER A 33 -8.67 -4.18 -4.66
N CYS A 34 -8.75 -3.95 -3.36
CA CYS A 34 -9.62 -4.59 -2.39
C CYS A 34 -10.42 -3.55 -1.56
N SER A 35 -10.14 -2.26 -1.73
CA SER A 35 -10.73 -1.12 -1.04
C SER A 35 -11.16 -0.06 -2.06
N PRO A 36 -12.06 0.86 -1.70
CA PRO A 36 -12.46 1.93 -2.62
C PRO A 36 -11.29 2.83 -3.00
N ASP A 37 -11.14 3.13 -4.29
CA ASP A 37 -10.16 4.10 -4.80
C ASP A 37 -10.41 5.53 -4.28
N HIS A 38 -11.66 5.83 -3.92
CA HIS A 38 -12.07 7.12 -3.37
C HIS A 38 -12.81 6.94 -2.06
N ILE A 39 -12.46 7.72 -1.04
CA ILE A 39 -13.20 7.75 0.23
C ILE A 39 -13.46 9.18 0.66
N GLY A 40 -14.74 9.54 0.78
CA GLY A 40 -15.15 10.87 1.27
C GLY A 40 -14.61 12.01 0.42
N GLY A 41 -14.55 11.83 -0.90
CA GLY A 41 -13.99 12.81 -1.85
C GLY A 41 -12.46 12.81 -1.97
N VAL A 42 -11.76 11.97 -1.22
CA VAL A 42 -10.31 11.82 -1.31
C VAL A 42 -9.94 10.75 -2.32
N ASP A 43 -9.07 11.08 -3.28
CA ASP A 43 -8.49 10.15 -4.25
C ASP A 43 -7.26 9.45 -3.66
N LEU A 44 -7.35 8.13 -3.49
CA LEU A 44 -6.31 7.29 -2.90
C LEU A 44 -5.48 6.56 -3.95
N ARG A 45 -5.87 6.64 -5.24
CA ARG A 45 -5.21 5.95 -6.34
C ARG A 45 -3.71 6.25 -6.41
N PRO A 46 -3.22 7.50 -6.22
CA PRO A 46 -1.78 7.77 -6.22
C PRO A 46 -1.03 7.00 -5.13
N ALA A 47 -1.60 6.91 -3.93
CA ALA A 47 -0.98 6.18 -2.82
C ALA A 47 -0.94 4.67 -3.08
N CYS A 48 -2.04 4.11 -3.61
CA CYS A 48 -2.12 2.69 -3.97
C CYS A 48 -1.19 2.35 -5.15
N HIS A 49 -1.09 3.22 -6.16
CA HIS A 49 -0.19 3.05 -7.32
C HIS A 49 1.29 2.95 -6.92
N PHE A 50 1.75 3.82 -6.01
CA PHE A 50 3.12 3.75 -5.47
C PHE A 50 3.34 2.49 -4.61
N HIS A 51 2.32 2.05 -3.87
CA HIS A 51 2.40 0.85 -3.03
C HIS A 51 2.47 -0.42 -3.88
N ASP A 52 1.64 -0.53 -4.91
CA ASP A 52 1.66 -1.63 -5.89
C ASP A 52 3.03 -1.72 -6.57
N TYR A 53 3.59 -0.58 -6.97
CA TYR A 53 4.92 -0.56 -7.58
C TYR A 53 5.99 -1.05 -6.62
N ALA A 54 6.00 -0.56 -5.37
CA ALA A 54 6.93 -1.05 -4.35
C ALA A 54 6.78 -2.56 -4.10
N TYR A 55 5.55 -3.09 -4.14
CA TYR A 55 5.28 -4.51 -4.01
C TYR A 55 5.76 -5.32 -5.22
N SER A 56 5.67 -4.75 -6.43
CA SER A 56 6.16 -5.38 -7.66
C SER A 56 7.69 -5.47 -7.72
N ILE A 57 8.39 -4.44 -7.22
CA ILE A 57 9.85 -4.46 -7.03
C ILE A 57 10.20 -5.58 -6.06
N GLY A 58 9.45 -5.65 -4.95
CA GLY A 58 9.65 -6.69 -3.96
C GLY A 58 10.84 -6.44 -3.05
N GLY A 59 11.33 -7.51 -2.42
CA GLY A 59 12.48 -7.44 -1.52
C GLY A 59 12.37 -8.39 -0.33
N THR A 60 12.95 -7.94 0.78
CA THR A 60 12.94 -8.63 2.07
C THR A 60 11.69 -8.28 2.89
N ARG A 61 11.56 -8.92 4.06
CA ARG A 61 10.54 -8.56 5.05
C ARG A 61 10.60 -7.08 5.44
N ASN A 62 11.80 -6.52 5.62
CA ASN A 62 11.94 -5.12 6.03
C ASN A 62 11.53 -4.15 4.92
N ASP A 63 11.79 -4.49 3.66
CA ASP A 63 11.38 -3.68 2.51
C ASP A 63 9.87 -3.63 2.38
N ARG A 64 9.19 -4.78 2.57
CA ARG A 64 7.72 -4.79 2.68
C ARG A 64 7.26 -3.92 3.85
N LEU A 65 7.96 -4.01 4.98
CA LEU A 65 7.55 -3.26 6.16
C LEU A 65 7.59 -1.75 5.91
N GLN A 66 8.66 -1.30 5.25
CA GLN A 66 8.90 0.07 4.82
C GLN A 66 7.90 0.53 3.75
N ALA A 67 7.58 -0.32 2.76
CA ALA A 67 6.60 -0.04 1.73
C ALA A 67 5.21 0.26 2.33
N ASP A 68 4.76 -0.54 3.31
CA ASP A 68 3.49 -0.30 4.00
C ASP A 68 3.53 1.00 4.84
N ASP A 69 4.67 1.35 5.45
CA ASP A 69 4.82 2.58 6.23
C ASP A 69 4.79 3.83 5.33
N ILE A 70 5.43 3.75 4.15
CA ILE A 70 5.34 4.78 3.10
C ILE A 70 3.88 4.90 2.62
N PHE A 71 3.21 3.78 2.37
CA PHE A 71 1.81 3.77 1.96
C PHE A 71 0.91 4.47 2.99
N PHE A 72 1.08 4.20 4.28
CA PHE A 72 0.35 4.89 5.34
C PHE A 72 0.55 6.42 5.31
N ARG A 73 1.79 6.89 5.09
CA ARG A 73 2.07 8.32 4.96
C ARG A 73 1.44 8.91 3.70
N ASN A 74 1.51 8.20 2.57
CA ASN A 74 0.93 8.63 1.29
C ASN A 74 -0.61 8.71 1.36
N LEU A 75 -1.27 7.80 2.07
CA LEU A 75 -2.71 7.91 2.35
C LEU A 75 -3.05 9.20 3.11
N MET A 76 -2.27 9.53 4.15
CA MET A 76 -2.48 10.77 4.90
C MET A 76 -2.19 12.02 4.04
N ARG A 77 -1.17 11.98 3.19
CA ARG A 77 -0.87 13.07 2.22
C ARG A 77 -1.96 13.27 1.18
N SER A 78 -2.65 12.20 0.80
CA SER A 78 -3.82 12.28 -0.07
C SER A 78 -4.98 13.03 0.61
N GLY A 79 -4.94 13.21 1.94
CA GLY A 79 -5.97 13.88 2.72
C GLY A 79 -6.83 12.92 3.54
N LEU A 80 -6.49 11.62 3.58
CA LEU A 80 -7.22 10.64 4.36
C LEU A 80 -6.90 10.82 5.86
N SER A 81 -7.94 10.82 6.70
CA SER A 81 -7.74 10.93 8.15
C SER A 81 -6.92 9.76 8.69
N ARG A 82 -6.12 10.01 9.73
CA ARG A 82 -5.24 9.00 10.35
C ARG A 82 -5.98 7.71 10.71
N LEU A 83 -7.21 7.81 11.22
CA LEU A 83 -8.03 6.66 11.59
C LEU A 83 -8.37 5.78 10.37
N LYS A 84 -8.80 6.40 9.27
CA LYS A 84 -9.10 5.69 8.01
C LYS A 84 -7.82 5.14 7.37
N ALA A 85 -6.73 5.91 7.35
CA ALA A 85 -5.44 5.45 6.85
C ALA A 85 -4.92 4.24 7.65
N ASN A 86 -5.13 4.21 8.97
CA ASN A 86 -4.73 3.10 9.81
C ASN A 86 -5.51 1.82 9.48
N PHE A 87 -6.78 1.94 9.09
CA PHE A 87 -7.56 0.78 8.62
C PHE A 87 -6.95 0.15 7.36
N TYR A 88 -6.58 0.98 6.37
CA TYR A 88 -5.90 0.54 5.15
C TYR A 88 -4.54 -0.11 5.45
N TYR A 89 -3.74 0.57 6.27
CA TYR A 89 -2.41 0.09 6.68
C TYR A 89 -2.48 -1.26 7.39
N ARG A 90 -3.42 -1.43 8.34
CA ARG A 90 -3.64 -2.71 9.04
C ARG A 90 -4.02 -3.83 8.07
N ARG A 91 -4.85 -3.52 7.07
CA ARG A 91 -5.28 -4.49 6.08
C ARG A 91 -4.12 -4.97 5.22
N VAL A 92 -3.29 -4.07 4.67
CA VAL A 92 -2.13 -4.46 3.84
C VAL A 92 -1.05 -5.17 4.65
N ARG A 93 -0.87 -4.77 5.92
CA ARG A 93 0.01 -5.47 6.87
C ARG A 93 -0.38 -6.94 7.02
N PHE A 94 -1.66 -7.24 7.11
CA PHE A 94 -2.13 -8.61 7.31
C PHE A 94 -2.27 -9.37 5.99
N TRP A 95 -2.99 -8.83 5.01
CA TRP A 95 -3.39 -9.52 3.78
C TRP A 95 -2.43 -9.28 2.60
N GLY A 96 -1.66 -8.20 2.62
CA GLY A 96 -0.74 -7.84 1.53
C GLY A 96 0.45 -8.79 1.36
N VAL A 97 0.72 -9.67 2.34
CA VAL A 97 1.85 -10.62 2.31
C VAL A 97 1.87 -11.45 1.03
N GLN A 98 0.69 -11.79 0.50
CA GLN A 98 0.52 -12.67 -0.66
C GLN A 98 0.92 -12.01 -1.98
N TYR A 99 0.89 -10.68 -2.03
CA TYR A 99 1.06 -9.88 -3.26
C TYR A 99 2.44 -9.23 -3.35
N PHE A 100 3.26 -9.35 -2.30
CA PHE A 100 4.61 -8.83 -2.29
C PHE A 100 5.55 -9.77 -3.05
N ASN A 101 6.41 -9.24 -3.91
CA ASN A 101 7.40 -10.02 -4.64
C ASN A 101 8.58 -10.39 -3.73
N TRP A 102 8.46 -11.48 -2.98
CA TRP A 102 9.46 -11.88 -1.99
C TRP A 102 10.75 -12.38 -2.63
N GLN A 103 11.89 -11.86 -2.15
CA GLN A 103 13.20 -12.44 -2.44
C GLN A 103 13.50 -13.64 -1.53
N ASP A 104 12.98 -13.59 -0.30
CA ASP A 104 13.12 -14.65 0.71
C ASP A 104 11.80 -15.42 0.90
N GLN A 105 11.79 -16.43 1.77
CA GLN A 105 10.55 -17.13 2.08
C GLN A 105 9.56 -16.18 2.82
N PRO A 106 8.30 -16.05 2.37
CA PRO A 106 7.32 -15.23 3.05
C PRO A 106 7.03 -15.77 4.46
N PRO A 107 6.63 -14.90 5.41
CA PRO A 107 6.28 -15.34 6.76
C PRO A 107 5.11 -16.33 6.70
N SER A 108 5.22 -17.39 7.50
CA SER A 108 4.18 -18.39 7.68
C SER A 108 2.89 -17.78 8.24
N LEU A 109 1.76 -18.50 8.08
CA LEU A 109 0.48 -18.06 8.63
C LEU A 109 0.55 -17.82 10.14
N TRP A 110 1.31 -18.64 10.87
CA TRP A 110 1.50 -18.49 12.32
C TRP A 110 2.31 -17.26 12.68
N GLU A 111 3.38 -16.94 11.96
CA GLU A 111 4.10 -15.69 12.17
C GLU A 111 3.23 -14.47 11.86
N ARG A 112 2.38 -14.55 10.83
CA ARG A 112 1.40 -13.50 10.51
C ARG A 112 0.39 -13.30 11.64
N LEU A 113 -0.15 -14.38 12.20
CA LEU A 113 -1.06 -14.32 13.34
C LEU A 113 -0.34 -13.81 14.60
N LEU A 114 0.86 -14.29 14.90
CA LEU A 114 1.66 -13.84 16.03
C LEU A 114 1.97 -12.35 15.93
N LEU A 115 2.34 -11.82 14.76
CA LEU A 115 2.57 -10.38 14.56
C LEU A 115 1.28 -9.57 14.72
N PHE A 116 0.15 -10.11 14.26
CA PHE A 116 -1.15 -9.48 14.44
C PHE A 116 -1.61 -9.50 15.90
N PHE A 117 -1.33 -10.54 16.68
CA PHE A 117 -1.74 -10.58 18.08
C PHE A 117 -0.72 -9.88 19.00
N SER A 118 0.58 -10.06 18.80
CA SER A 118 1.64 -9.45 19.62
C SER A 118 1.67 -7.92 19.52
N ARG A 119 1.19 -7.31 18.44
CA ARG A 119 1.19 -5.86 18.26
C ARG A 119 -0.17 -5.21 18.56
N TYR A 120 -1.21 -6.02 18.78
CA TYR A 120 -2.60 -5.54 18.93
C TYR A 120 -3.33 -6.08 20.19
N LEU A 121 -2.80 -7.10 20.88
CA LEU A 121 -3.29 -7.58 22.18
C LEU A 121 -2.31 -7.33 23.35
N SER A 122 -1.07 -6.92 23.08
CA SER A 122 -0.23 -6.39 24.15
C SER A 122 -0.69 -4.97 24.48
N TRP A 123 -1.39 -4.85 25.61
CA TRP A 123 -1.73 -3.58 26.26
C TRP A 123 -0.48 -2.92 26.84
#